data_AF-A0A9D1IMA0-F1
#
_entry.id   AF-A0A9D1IMA0-F1
#
_cell.length_a   1.000
_cell.length_b   1.000
_cell.length_c   1.000
_cell.angle_alpha   90.00
_cell.angle_beta   90.00
_cell.angle_gamma   90.00
#
_symmetry.space_group_name_H-M   'P 1'
#
loop_
_entity.id
_entity.type
_entity.pdbx_description
1 polymer ?
#
loop_
_entity_poly.entity_id
_entity_poly.type
_entity_poly.pdbx_seq_one_letter_code
_entity_poly.pdbx_strand_id
1 'polypeptide(L)' 'SSAASDVYKRQEEFRPTEEFLSLSFDNMPNMDIADFQRIFRKSAVKRTKYTGLMRNLEAISRPHASPADDKQQN' A
#
# COMPACT_ATOMS: atom_id res chain seq x y z
N SER A 1 6.27 -37.06 13.68
CA SER A 1 6.06 -35.63 13.95
C SER A 1 5.94 -34.91 12.61
N SER A 2 4.74 -34.85 12.02
CA SER A 2 4.53 -34.11 10.76
C SER A 2 3.13 -33.49 10.62
N ALA A 3 2.23 -33.70 11.59
CA ALA A 3 0.89 -33.11 11.56
C ALA A 3 0.88 -31.61 11.91
N ALA A 4 1.85 -31.13 12.68
CA ALA A 4 1.90 -29.73 13.11
C ALA A 4 2.39 -28.76 12.00
N SER A 5 3.14 -29.25 11.01
CA SER A 5 3.66 -28.42 9.91
C SER A 5 2.62 -28.11 8.83
N ASP A 6 1.62 -28.97 8.63
CA ASP A 6 0.58 -28.76 7.62
C ASP A 6 -0.50 -27.75 8.04
N VAL A 7 -0.62 -27.44 9.33
CA VAL A 7 -1.56 -26.44 9.86
C VAL A 7 -1.28 -25.03 9.31
N TYR A 8 -0.03 -24.75 8.93
CA TYR A 8 0.39 -23.45 8.37
C TYR A 8 0.62 -23.49 6.87
N LYS A 9 -0.04 -24.40 6.14
CA LYS A 9 -0.11 -24.34 4.67
C LYS A 9 -0.94 -23.11 4.26
N ARG A 10 -0.37 -21.92 4.47
CA ARG A 10 -0.81 -20.65 3.89
C ARG A 10 -0.81 -20.90 2.40
N GLN A 11 -2.00 -21.06 1.84
CA GLN A 11 -2.26 -21.35 0.44
C GLN A 11 -1.29 -20.52 -0.42
N GLU A 12 -0.52 -21.17 -1.28
CA GLU A 12 0.57 -20.52 -2.01
C GLU A 12 0.11 -19.27 -2.78
N GLU A 13 -1.16 -19.26 -3.20
CA GLU A 13 -1.83 -18.15 -3.86
C GLU A 13 -1.94 -16.87 -3.03
N PHE A 14 -1.79 -16.97 -1.70
CA PHE A 14 -1.81 -15.87 -0.74
C PHE A 14 -0.41 -15.46 -0.29
N ARG A 15 0.65 -16.05 -0.85
CA ARG A 15 2.01 -15.57 -0.61
C ARG A 15 2.19 -14.24 -1.36
N PRO A 16 2.53 -13.14 -0.67
CA PRO A 16 2.80 -11.86 -1.32
C PRO A 16 4.03 -11.99 -2.23
N THR A 17 4.07 -11.19 -3.29
CA THR A 17 5.24 -11.09 -4.15
C THR A 17 6.35 -10.33 -3.44
N GLU A 18 7.60 -10.60 -3.81
CA GLU A 18 8.75 -9.88 -3.26
C GLU A 18 8.64 -8.37 -3.53
N GLU A 19 8.15 -7.99 -4.71
CA GLU A 19 7.92 -6.59 -5.09
C GLU A 19 6.94 -5.89 -4.14
N PHE A 20 5.86 -6.58 -3.75
CA PHE A 20 4.92 -6.07 -2.75
C PHE A 20 5.58 -5.92 -1.37
N LEU A 21 6.45 -6.86 -0.99
CA LEU A 21 7.18 -6.81 0.28
C LEU A 21 8.28 -5.74 0.29
N SER A 22 8.80 -5.35 -0.88
CA SER A 22 9.85 -4.35 -1.03
C SER A 22 9.35 -2.90 -0.98
N LEU A 23 8.04 -2.67 -0.89
CA LEU A 23 7.46 -1.34 -0.84
C LEU A 23 7.82 -0.62 0.47
N SER A 24 8.20 0.64 0.33
CA SER A 24 8.48 1.57 1.44
C SER A 24 7.86 2.95 1.16
N PHE A 25 7.78 3.78 2.19
CA PHE A 25 7.32 5.17 2.01
C PHE A 25 8.23 5.98 1.06
N ASP A 26 9.52 5.63 0.98
CA ASP A 26 10.48 6.33 0.12
C ASP A 26 10.35 5.95 -1.36
N ASN A 27 9.95 4.69 -1.65
CA ASN A 27 9.89 4.20 -3.03
C ASN A 27 8.48 4.23 -3.64
N MET A 28 7.43 4.23 -2.82
CA MET A 28 6.05 4.30 -3.33
C MET A 28 5.77 5.54 -4.19
N PRO A 29 6.27 6.76 -3.88
CA PRO A 29 6.04 7.94 -4.70
C PRO A 29 6.63 7.87 -6.11
N ASN A 30 7.64 7.02 -6.34
CA ASN A 30 8.31 6.86 -7.63
C ASN A 30 7.60 5.84 -8.54
N MET A 31 6.60 5.14 -8.02
CA MET A 31 5.86 4.10 -8.72
C MET A 31 4.94 4.71 -9.77
N ASP A 32 4.93 4.19 -11.00
CA ASP A 32 3.97 4.59 -12.01
C ASP A 32 2.67 3.75 -12.00
N ILE A 33 1.75 4.02 -12.93
CA ILE A 33 0.50 3.26 -13.03
C ILE A 33 0.73 1.80 -13.43
N ALA A 34 1.75 1.49 -14.23
CA ALA A 34 2.06 0.13 -14.67
C ALA A 34 2.62 -0.70 -13.52
N ASP A 35 3.52 -0.11 -12.74
CA ASP A 35 4.04 -0.68 -11.50
C ASP A 35 2.92 -0.97 -10.50
N PHE A 36 1.99 -0.03 -10.30
CA PHE A 36 0.81 -0.24 -9.45
C PHE A 36 -0.02 -1.44 -9.94
N GLN A 37 -0.30 -1.53 -11.24
CA GLN A 37 -1.09 -2.61 -11.81
C GLN A 37 -0.43 -3.99 -11.63
N ARG A 38 0.91 -4.03 -11.77
CA ARG A 38 1.75 -5.22 -11.61
C ARG A 38 1.84 -5.66 -10.15
N ILE A 39 2.28 -4.76 -9.26
CA ILE A 39 2.54 -5.04 -7.84
C ILE A 39 1.24 -5.43 -7.11
N PHE A 40 0.13 -4.72 -7.38
CA PHE A 40 -1.13 -4.95 -6.68
C PHE A 40 -2.10 -5.88 -7.43
N ARG A 41 -1.72 -6.58 -8.51
CA ARG A 41 -2.62 -7.35 -9.40
C ARG A 41 -3.62 -8.26 -8.68
N LYS A 42 -3.21 -8.93 -7.61
CA LYS A 42 -4.03 -9.83 -6.77
C LYS A 42 -4.21 -9.32 -5.34
N SER A 43 -3.90 -8.05 -5.09
CA SER A 43 -4.01 -7.43 -3.77
C SER A 43 -5.34 -6.70 -3.61
N ALA A 44 -5.88 -6.68 -2.38
CA ALA A 44 -7.05 -5.88 -2.04
C ALA A 44 -6.80 -4.37 -2.26
N VAL A 45 -5.55 -3.91 -2.15
CA VAL A 45 -5.15 -2.51 -2.39
C VAL A 45 -5.54 -2.05 -3.78
N LYS A 46 -5.54 -2.93 -4.79
CA LYS A 46 -5.89 -2.56 -6.17
C LYS A 46 -7.26 -1.90 -6.31
N ARG A 47 -8.20 -2.18 -5.38
CA ARG A 47 -9.53 -1.58 -5.35
C ARG A 47 -9.50 -0.06 -5.14
N THR A 48 -8.45 0.49 -4.53
CA THR A 48 -8.30 1.95 -4.36
C THR A 48 -7.93 2.67 -5.65
N LYS A 49 -7.45 1.92 -6.65
CA LYS A 49 -6.80 2.45 -7.87
C LYS A 49 -5.52 3.24 -7.56
N TYR A 50 -4.74 3.50 -8.62
CA TYR A 50 -3.49 4.25 -8.55
C TYR A 50 -3.68 5.64 -7.92
N THR A 51 -4.68 6.38 -8.42
CA THR A 51 -4.97 7.75 -7.97
C THR A 51 -5.37 7.81 -6.49
N GLY A 52 -6.13 6.81 -6.01
CA GLY A 52 -6.51 6.73 -4.60
C GLY A 52 -5.31 6.46 -3.68
N LEU A 53 -4.39 5.60 -4.11
CA LEU A 53 -3.15 5.33 -3.38
C LEU A 53 -2.27 6.60 -3.30
N MET A 54 -2.03 7.26 -4.43
CA MET A 54 -1.17 8.46 -4.47
C MET A 54 -1.75 9.59 -3.61
N ARG A 55 -3.08 9.82 -3.66
CA ARG A 55 -3.75 10.78 -2.78
C ARG A 55 -3.54 10.47 -1.29
N ASN A 56 -3.56 9.18 -0.91
CA ASN A 56 -3.32 8.78 0.48
C ASN A 56 -1.85 9.02 0.89
N LEU A 57 -0.89 8.74 0.00
CA LEU A 57 0.53 9.01 0.24
C LEU A 57 0.81 10.50 0.43
N GLU A 58 0.21 11.35 -0.40
CA GLU A 58 0.31 12.79 -0.22
C GLU A 58 -0.32 13.27 1.09
N ALA A 59 -1.45 12.70 1.49
CA ALA A 59 -2.11 13.06 2.75
C ALA A 59 -1.25 12.72 3.98
N ILE A 60 -0.48 11.64 3.92
CA ILE A 60 0.49 11.25 4.96
C ILE A 60 1.73 12.14 4.92
N SER A 61 2.16 12.55 3.73
CA SER A 61 3.36 13.40 3.54
C SER A 61 3.12 14.85 3.93
N ARG A 62 1.87 15.32 3.91
CA ARG A 62 1.49 16.62 4.44
C ARG A 62 1.55 16.55 5.97
N PRO A 63 2.37 17.39 6.65
CA PRO A 63 2.21 17.58 8.08
C PRO A 63 0.75 17.96 8.32
N HIS A 64 0.10 17.36 9.31
CA HIS A 64 -1.24 17.76 9.71
C HIS A 64 -1.24 19.28 9.90
N ALA A 65 -1.82 20.02 8.96
CA ALA A 65 -2.24 21.39 9.21
C ALA A 65 -3.12 21.29 10.45
N SER A 66 -2.65 21.90 11.53
CA SER A 66 -3.40 21.87 12.78
C SER A 66 -4.78 22.44 12.48
N PRO A 67 -5.87 22.00 13.13
CA PRO A 67 -7.16 22.69 13.04
C PRO A 67 -7.07 24.20 13.38
N ALA A 68 -5.95 24.64 13.98
CA ALA A 68 -5.60 26.05 14.17
C ALA A 68 -5.21 26.81 12.88
N ASP A 69 -4.71 26.13 11.84
CA ASP A 69 -4.28 26.74 10.58
C ASP A 69 -5.48 27.05 9.65
N ASP A 70 -6.63 26.41 9.88
CA ASP A 70 -7.86 26.57 9.08
C ASP A 70 -8.70 27.82 9.49
N LYS A 71 -8.33 28.48 10.60
CA LYS A 71 -9.02 29.69 11.12
C LYS A 71 -8.60 30.98 10.40
N GLN A 72 -7.71 30.91 9.43
CA GLN A 72 -7.13 32.08 8.77
C GLN A 72 -7.43 32.15 7.26
N GLN A 73 -8.58 31.65 6.80
CA GLN A 73 -9.04 31.93 5.44
C GLN A 73 -10.53 32.33 5.44
N ASN A 74 -10.71 33.61 5.78
CA ASN A 74 -11.77 34.56 5.41
C ASN A 74 -13.24 34.09 5.44
#